data_AF-X1LE12-F1
#
_entry.id   AF-X1LE12-F1
#
_cell.length_a   1.000
_cell.length_b   1.000
_cell.length_c   1.000
_cell.angle_alpha   90.00
_cell.angle_beta   90.00
_cell.angle_gamma   90.00
#
_symmetry.space_group_name_H-M   'P 1'
#
loop_
_entity.id
_entity.type
_entity.pdbx_description
1 polymer ?
#
loop_
_entity_poly.entity_id
_entity_poly.type
_entity_poly.pdbx_seq_one_letter_code
_entity_poly.pdbx_strand_id
1 'polypeptide(L)'
;QLDKLFMAVDIMPWWRDKLEAISYNPLTRVDVRRVFKMGIIDREQVLRTYLDLGYNDEKAEWLTKFTEMQNTEADRDLTKAEILSAYDKSIIDQGTCNDMLLDLGYSQDEVNILITVKEYQTVKEIKSRELKRIQKYYLAGAYSANQAIIELGKLDLVGAEQDSLMKLWDSDKMAKLKMPSKKELDTFFSNEIINEPQYRSELDKMGYKGIYVEWYITLIKKGIEESA
;
A
#
# COMPACT_ATOMS: atom_id res chain seq x y z
N GLN A 1 -47.01 -31.81 18.73
CA GLN A 1 -48.37 -31.36 18.31
C GLN A 1 -48.94 -32.26 17.21
N LEU A 2 -48.10 -32.79 16.29
CA LEU A 2 -48.49 -33.76 15.25
C LEU A 2 -49.00 -35.11 15.79
N ASP A 3 -48.41 -35.68 16.84
CA ASP A 3 -48.87 -36.97 17.37
C ASP A 3 -50.35 -36.97 17.82
N LYS A 4 -50.81 -35.88 18.46
CA LYS A 4 -52.22 -35.73 18.84
C LYS A 4 -53.15 -35.64 17.62
N LEU A 5 -52.69 -34.99 16.55
CA LEU A 5 -53.41 -34.94 15.27
C LEU A 5 -53.49 -36.34 14.65
N PHE A 6 -52.36 -37.06 14.59
CA PHE A 6 -52.29 -38.42 14.06
C PHE A 6 -53.16 -39.40 14.84
N MET A 7 -53.28 -39.23 16.16
CA MET A 7 -54.20 -40.00 16.99
C MET A 7 -55.67 -39.66 16.68
N ALA A 8 -56.01 -38.39 16.47
CA ALA A 8 -57.37 -37.96 16.19
C ALA A 8 -57.89 -38.39 14.80
N VAL A 9 -57.00 -38.63 13.84
CA VAL A 9 -57.33 -39.13 12.48
C VAL A 9 -56.98 -40.61 12.28
N ASP A 10 -56.83 -41.37 13.37
CA ASP A 10 -56.61 -42.81 13.39
C ASP A 10 -55.40 -43.31 12.57
N ILE A 11 -54.30 -42.55 12.54
CA ILE A 11 -53.04 -43.04 11.98
C ILE A 11 -52.41 -44.05 12.96
N MET A 12 -52.09 -45.23 12.43
CA MET A 12 -51.46 -46.31 13.18
C MET A 12 -50.13 -45.85 13.81
N PRO A 13 -49.85 -46.19 15.08
CA PRO A 13 -48.65 -45.74 15.80
C PRO A 13 -47.34 -45.92 15.02
N TRP A 14 -47.21 -47.05 14.31
CA TRP A 14 -46.02 -47.37 13.51
C TRP A 14 -45.69 -46.36 12.41
N TRP A 15 -46.70 -45.67 11.86
CA TRP A 15 -46.52 -44.68 10.79
C TRP A 15 -46.30 -43.26 11.31
N ARG A 16 -46.59 -42.98 12.58
CA ARG A 16 -46.58 -41.61 13.12
C ARG A 16 -45.19 -40.98 13.04
N ASP A 17 -44.17 -41.68 13.52
CA ASP A 17 -42.78 -41.18 13.50
C ASP A 17 -42.28 -40.95 12.06
N LYS A 18 -42.71 -41.81 11.13
CA LYS A 18 -42.33 -41.71 9.71
C LYS A 18 -42.98 -40.51 9.03
N LEU A 19 -44.26 -40.27 9.33
CA LEU A 19 -45.00 -39.13 8.81
C LEU A 19 -44.58 -37.82 9.47
N GLU A 20 -44.22 -37.85 10.75
CA GLU A 20 -43.63 -36.71 11.45
C GLU A 20 -42.29 -36.33 10.82
N ALA A 21 -41.41 -37.29 10.53
CA ALA A 21 -40.13 -37.04 9.88
C ALA A 21 -40.26 -36.32 8.52
N ILE A 22 -41.31 -36.65 7.74
CA ILE A 22 -41.59 -36.02 6.44
C ILE A 22 -42.09 -34.56 6.59
N SER A 23 -42.62 -34.21 7.76
CA SER A 23 -43.18 -32.86 8.00
C SER A 23 -42.11 -31.77 8.16
N TYR A 24 -40.85 -32.15 8.41
CA TYR A 24 -39.73 -31.24 8.51
C TYR A 24 -39.11 -30.97 7.14
N ASN A 25 -38.69 -29.73 6.91
CA ASN A 25 -37.95 -29.39 5.70
C ASN A 25 -36.50 -29.88 5.81
N PRO A 26 -36.03 -30.75 4.89
CA PRO A 26 -34.61 -31.11 4.86
C PRO A 26 -33.76 -29.88 4.51
N LEU A 27 -32.47 -29.90 4.91
CA LEU A 27 -31.52 -28.86 4.52
C LEU A 27 -31.44 -28.77 3.00
N THR A 28 -31.32 -27.56 2.47
CA THR A 28 -31.07 -27.37 1.04
C THR A 28 -29.66 -27.84 0.69
N ARG A 29 -29.43 -28.21 -0.59
CA ARG A 29 -28.08 -28.56 -1.07
C ARG A 29 -27.04 -27.47 -0.78
N VAL A 30 -27.46 -26.20 -0.78
CA VAL A 30 -26.58 -25.06 -0.49
C VAL A 30 -26.21 -25.06 0.99
N ASP A 31 -27.18 -25.27 1.87
CA ASP A 31 -26.94 -25.25 3.31
C ASP A 31 -26.14 -26.47 3.75
N VAL A 32 -26.37 -27.67 3.18
CA VAL A 32 -25.54 -28.87 3.40
C VAL A 32 -24.05 -28.56 3.18
N ARG A 33 -23.70 -27.91 2.07
CA ARG A 33 -22.31 -27.53 1.78
C ARG A 33 -21.75 -26.51 2.76
N ARG A 34 -22.55 -25.52 3.17
CA ARG A 34 -22.14 -24.50 4.14
C ARG A 34 -21.88 -25.11 5.51
N VAL A 35 -22.79 -25.95 6.00
CA VAL A 35 -22.64 -26.58 7.32
C VAL A 35 -21.52 -27.61 7.33
N PHE A 36 -21.28 -28.33 6.23
CA PHE A 36 -20.12 -29.21 6.08
C PHE A 36 -18.80 -28.43 6.05
N LYS A 37 -18.73 -27.32 5.30
CA LYS A 37 -17.57 -26.42 5.27
C LYS A 37 -17.23 -25.83 6.64
N MET A 38 -18.25 -25.59 7.46
CA MET A 38 -18.09 -25.13 8.85
C MET A 38 -17.71 -26.25 9.84
N GLY A 39 -17.65 -27.51 9.39
CA GLY A 39 -17.38 -28.66 10.25
C GLY A 39 -18.52 -29.00 11.22
N ILE A 40 -19.75 -28.51 10.96
CA ILE A 40 -20.93 -28.76 11.79
C ILE A 40 -21.45 -30.19 11.56
N ILE A 41 -21.35 -30.66 10.31
CA ILE A 41 -21.71 -32.03 9.94
C ILE A 41 -20.51 -32.77 9.36
N ASP A 42 -20.47 -34.08 9.54
CA ASP A 42 -19.47 -34.96 8.94
C ASP A 42 -19.93 -35.52 7.57
N ARG A 43 -19.05 -36.32 6.95
CA ARG A 43 -19.31 -36.94 5.65
C ARG A 43 -20.56 -37.83 5.64
N GLU A 44 -20.76 -38.64 6.69
CA GLU A 44 -21.90 -39.55 6.77
C GLU A 44 -23.21 -38.77 6.90
N GLN A 45 -23.18 -37.67 7.64
CA GLN A 45 -24.31 -36.75 7.78
C GLN A 45 -24.60 -35.98 6.48
N VAL A 46 -23.59 -35.62 5.69
CA VAL A 46 -23.78 -35.08 4.34
C VAL A 46 -24.51 -36.07 3.46
N LEU A 47 -24.05 -37.33 3.41
CA LEU A 47 -24.67 -38.40 2.63
C LEU A 47 -26.13 -38.59 3.05
N ARG A 48 -26.37 -38.67 4.37
CA ARG A 48 -27.71 -38.82 4.93
C ARG A 48 -28.65 -37.69 4.51
N THR A 49 -28.16 -36.45 4.54
CA THR A 49 -28.97 -35.29 4.19
C THR A 49 -29.34 -35.28 2.70
N TYR A 50 -28.45 -35.75 1.82
CA TYR A 50 -28.80 -35.93 0.41
C TYR A 50 -29.84 -37.05 0.20
N LEU A 51 -29.82 -38.12 0.99
CA LEU A 51 -30.89 -39.13 0.96
C LEU A 51 -32.23 -38.55 1.44
N ASP A 52 -32.23 -37.76 2.50
CA ASP A 52 -33.44 -37.12 3.04
C ASP A 52 -34.02 -36.07 2.04
N LEU A 53 -33.19 -35.53 1.14
CA LEU A 53 -33.61 -34.71 -0.01
C LEU A 53 -34.25 -35.50 -1.16
N GLY A 54 -34.29 -36.83 -1.07
CA GLY A 54 -34.87 -37.72 -2.08
C GLY A 54 -33.92 -38.17 -3.18
N TYR A 55 -32.60 -37.98 -3.02
CA TYR A 55 -31.62 -38.60 -3.91
C TYR A 55 -31.52 -40.10 -3.62
N ASN A 56 -31.23 -40.90 -4.66
CA ASN A 56 -30.88 -42.32 -4.47
C ASN A 56 -29.44 -42.44 -3.94
N ASP A 57 -29.06 -43.63 -3.48
CA ASP A 57 -27.73 -43.88 -2.87
C ASP A 57 -26.57 -43.44 -3.77
N GLU A 58 -26.64 -43.78 -5.06
CA GLU A 58 -25.61 -43.42 -6.05
C GLU A 58 -25.45 -41.90 -6.19
N LYS A 59 -26.54 -41.15 -6.38
CA LYS A 59 -26.49 -39.69 -6.54
C LYS A 59 -26.13 -38.99 -5.23
N ALA A 60 -26.59 -39.50 -4.09
CA ALA A 60 -26.23 -38.98 -2.79
C ALA A 60 -24.72 -39.14 -2.53
N GLU A 61 -24.15 -40.27 -2.94
CA GLU A 61 -22.70 -40.52 -2.87
C GLU A 61 -21.91 -39.58 -3.79
N TRP A 62 -22.38 -39.34 -5.02
CA TRP A 62 -21.76 -38.36 -5.93
C TRP A 62 -21.75 -36.95 -5.34
N LEU A 63 -22.88 -36.52 -4.78
CA LEU A 63 -22.99 -35.19 -4.16
C LEU A 63 -22.17 -35.07 -2.88
N THR A 64 -22.03 -36.16 -2.12
CA THR A 64 -21.15 -36.22 -0.94
C THR A 64 -19.70 -36.03 -1.35
N LYS A 65 -19.22 -36.80 -2.35
CA LYS A 65 -17.86 -36.64 -2.89
C LYS A 65 -17.61 -35.25 -3.46
N PHE A 66 -18.56 -34.69 -4.19
CA PHE A 66 -18.49 -33.31 -4.68
C PHE A 66 -18.35 -32.30 -3.53
N THR A 67 -19.10 -32.50 -2.45
CA THR A 67 -19.06 -31.62 -1.26
C THR A 67 -17.73 -31.76 -0.50
N GLU A 68 -17.17 -32.97 -0.43
CA GLU A 68 -15.84 -33.23 0.12
C GLU A 68 -14.74 -32.55 -0.70
N MET A 69 -14.75 -32.73 -2.02
CA MET A 69 -13.79 -32.13 -2.96
C MET A 69 -13.81 -30.60 -2.86
N GLN A 70 -15.00 -30.01 -2.88
CA GLN A 70 -15.19 -28.55 -2.75
C GLN A 70 -14.74 -28.00 -1.38
N ASN A 71 -14.70 -28.83 -0.33
CA ASN A 71 -14.21 -28.40 0.98
C ASN A 71 -12.68 -28.52 1.10
N THR A 72 -12.07 -29.48 0.40
CA THR A 72 -10.60 -29.65 0.30
C THR A 72 -9.95 -28.70 -0.69
N GLU A 73 -10.67 -28.32 -1.75
CA GLU A 73 -10.40 -27.13 -2.53
C GLU A 73 -10.76 -25.93 -1.66
N ALA A 74 -9.93 -25.67 -0.65
CA ALA A 74 -9.83 -24.32 -0.15
C ALA A 74 -9.36 -23.48 -1.33
N ASP A 75 -10.31 -22.88 -2.05
CA ASP A 75 -10.11 -21.74 -2.93
C ASP A 75 -9.33 -20.69 -2.13
N ARG A 76 -8.01 -20.85 -2.08
CA ARG A 76 -7.09 -19.73 -2.01
C ARG A 76 -7.02 -19.19 -3.42
N ASP A 77 -8.17 -18.75 -3.90
CA ASP A 77 -8.21 -17.88 -5.06
C ASP A 77 -7.34 -16.70 -4.71
N LEU A 78 -6.49 -16.33 -5.67
CA LEU A 78 -5.70 -15.12 -5.52
C LEU A 78 -6.67 -13.99 -5.24
N THR A 79 -6.41 -13.25 -4.17
CA THR A 79 -7.17 -12.05 -3.89
C THR A 79 -6.95 -11.06 -5.03
N LYS A 80 -7.91 -10.16 -5.23
CA LYS A 80 -7.74 -9.00 -6.12
C LYS A 80 -6.39 -8.29 -5.92
N ALA A 81 -5.93 -8.15 -4.68
CA ALA A 81 -4.67 -7.49 -4.37
C ALA A 81 -3.45 -8.28 -4.89
N GLU A 82 -3.48 -9.60 -4.81
CA GLU A 82 -2.42 -10.47 -5.32
C GLU A 82 -2.39 -10.47 -6.86
N ILE A 83 -3.54 -10.52 -7.52
CA ILE A 83 -3.64 -10.43 -8.99
C ILE A 83 -3.10 -9.09 -9.48
N LEU A 84 -3.56 -7.98 -8.91
CA LEU A 84 -3.08 -6.64 -9.28
C LEU A 84 -1.59 -6.47 -8.95
N SER A 85 -1.07 -7.10 -7.88
CA SER A 85 0.36 -7.08 -7.58
C SER A 85 1.17 -7.92 -8.58
N ALA A 86 0.64 -9.04 -9.07
CA ALA A 86 1.31 -9.85 -10.07
C ALA A 86 1.40 -9.11 -11.40
N TYR A 87 0.31 -8.43 -11.79
CA TYR A 87 0.27 -7.58 -12.98
C TYR A 87 1.26 -6.41 -12.90
N ASP A 88 1.30 -5.69 -11.78
CA ASP A 88 2.24 -4.59 -11.53
C ASP A 88 3.71 -5.00 -11.61
N LYS A 89 4.01 -6.23 -11.19
CA LYS A 89 5.35 -6.82 -11.26
C LYS A 89 5.65 -7.46 -12.62
N SER A 90 4.75 -7.32 -13.60
CA SER A 90 4.83 -7.95 -14.91
C SER A 90 5.00 -9.48 -14.85
N ILE A 91 4.49 -10.11 -13.79
CA ILE A 91 4.46 -11.58 -13.64
C ILE A 91 3.36 -12.16 -14.53
N ILE A 92 2.26 -11.44 -14.68
CA ILE A 92 1.16 -11.74 -15.59
C ILE A 92 0.92 -10.56 -16.53
N ASP A 93 0.41 -10.83 -17.73
CA ASP A 93 0.02 -9.80 -18.69
C ASP A 93 -1.38 -9.22 -18.37
N GLN A 94 -1.76 -8.19 -19.11
CA GLN A 94 -3.03 -7.49 -18.94
C GLN A 94 -4.26 -8.37 -19.23
N GLY A 95 -4.19 -9.24 -20.24
CA GLY A 95 -5.27 -10.16 -20.60
C GLY A 95 -5.50 -11.17 -19.50
N THR A 96 -4.43 -11.82 -19.03
CA THR A 96 -4.48 -12.75 -17.90
C THR A 96 -5.02 -12.07 -16.63
N CYS A 97 -4.58 -10.85 -16.33
CA CYS A 97 -5.10 -10.07 -15.21
C CYS A 97 -6.61 -9.78 -15.35
N ASN A 98 -7.07 -9.49 -16.58
CA ASN A 98 -8.48 -9.24 -16.88
C ASN A 98 -9.33 -10.47 -16.56
N ASP A 99 -8.97 -11.62 -17.13
CA ASP A 99 -9.68 -12.89 -16.98
C ASP A 99 -9.78 -13.29 -15.51
N MET A 100 -8.67 -13.22 -14.77
CA MET A 100 -8.64 -13.57 -13.34
C MET A 100 -9.52 -12.65 -12.48
N LEU A 101 -9.64 -11.37 -12.82
CA LEU A 101 -10.52 -10.46 -12.09
C LEU A 101 -12.00 -10.67 -12.46
N LEU A 102 -12.31 -11.02 -13.71
CA LEU A 102 -13.66 -11.40 -14.13
C LEU A 102 -14.11 -12.70 -13.42
N ASP A 103 -13.23 -13.68 -13.30
CA ASP A 103 -13.48 -14.94 -12.59
C ASP A 103 -13.76 -14.72 -11.09
N LEU A 104 -13.12 -13.70 -10.48
CA LEU A 104 -13.44 -13.24 -9.12
C LEU A 104 -14.79 -12.51 -9.00
N GLY A 105 -15.49 -12.28 -10.10
CA GLY A 105 -16.82 -11.66 -10.14
C GLY A 105 -16.82 -10.14 -10.30
N TYR A 106 -15.70 -9.51 -10.66
CA TYR A 106 -15.70 -8.10 -11.07
C TYR A 106 -16.31 -7.93 -12.46
N SER A 107 -17.02 -6.82 -12.67
CA SER A 107 -17.51 -6.43 -14.00
C SER A 107 -16.38 -5.91 -14.89
N GLN A 108 -16.57 -5.97 -16.21
CA GLN A 108 -15.57 -5.47 -17.17
C GLN A 108 -15.16 -4.01 -16.91
N ASP A 109 -16.13 -3.16 -16.56
CA ASP A 109 -15.87 -1.74 -16.26
C ASP A 109 -15.03 -1.58 -15.00
N GLU A 110 -15.30 -2.36 -13.94
CA GLU A 110 -14.48 -2.36 -12.73
C GLU A 110 -13.07 -2.85 -13.01
N VAL A 111 -12.91 -3.92 -13.78
CA VAL A 111 -11.60 -4.45 -14.18
C VAL A 111 -10.78 -3.39 -14.92
N ASN A 112 -11.39 -2.71 -15.88
CA ASN A 112 -10.73 -1.63 -16.63
C ASN A 112 -10.28 -0.49 -15.72
N ILE A 113 -11.11 -0.08 -14.77
CA ILE A 113 -10.76 0.94 -13.77
C ILE A 113 -9.60 0.47 -12.90
N LEU A 114 -9.63 -0.78 -12.42
CA LEU A 114 -8.58 -1.33 -11.56
C LEU A 114 -7.22 -1.39 -12.25
N ILE A 115 -7.19 -1.86 -13.49
CA ILE A 115 -5.97 -1.90 -14.31
C ILE A 115 -5.45 -0.47 -14.53
N THR A 116 -6.31 0.46 -14.97
CA THR A 116 -5.94 1.86 -15.23
C THR A 116 -5.38 2.54 -13.97
N VAL A 117 -6.03 2.34 -12.82
CA VAL A 117 -5.56 2.87 -11.54
C VAL A 117 -4.18 2.30 -11.20
N LYS A 118 -3.97 1.00 -11.46
CA LYS A 118 -2.72 0.34 -11.17
C LYS A 118 -1.58 0.86 -12.06
N GLU A 119 -1.81 0.96 -13.37
CA GLU A 119 -0.85 1.55 -14.32
C GLU A 119 -0.50 3.00 -13.95
N TYR A 120 -1.49 3.82 -13.58
CA TYR A 120 -1.26 5.18 -13.14
C TYR A 120 -0.39 5.25 -11.87
N GLN A 121 -0.61 4.35 -10.91
CA GLN A 121 0.22 4.26 -9.70
C GLN A 121 1.67 3.94 -10.05
N THR A 122 1.92 2.95 -10.92
CA THR A 122 3.26 2.57 -11.38
C THR A 122 3.98 3.76 -12.02
N VAL A 123 3.31 4.47 -12.93
CA VAL A 123 3.87 5.67 -13.58
C VAL A 123 4.17 6.77 -12.55
N LYS A 124 3.25 7.02 -11.61
CA LYS A 124 3.43 8.01 -10.55
C LYS A 124 4.62 7.68 -9.65
N GLU A 125 4.81 6.42 -9.29
CA GLU A 125 5.94 5.98 -8.47
C GLU A 125 7.27 6.15 -9.18
N ILE A 126 7.33 5.80 -10.48
CA ILE A 126 8.52 6.02 -11.32
C ILE A 126 8.84 7.52 -11.39
N LYS A 127 7.86 8.37 -11.73
CA LYS A 127 8.05 9.82 -11.78
C LYS A 127 8.51 10.39 -10.44
N SER A 128 7.94 9.93 -9.32
CA SER A 128 8.34 10.36 -7.98
C SER A 128 9.79 9.96 -7.64
N ARG A 129 10.19 8.74 -8.01
CA ARG A 129 11.56 8.25 -7.80
C ARG A 129 12.57 9.05 -8.63
N GLU A 130 12.26 9.29 -9.90
CA GLU A 130 13.10 10.08 -10.80
C GLU A 130 13.22 11.53 -10.34
N LEU A 131 12.13 12.16 -9.91
CA LEU A 131 12.16 13.50 -9.34
C LEU A 131 13.10 13.58 -8.14
N LYS A 132 13.00 12.63 -7.19
CA LYS A 132 13.91 12.57 -6.03
C LYS A 132 15.36 12.37 -6.44
N ARG A 133 15.62 11.56 -7.48
CA ARG A 133 16.96 11.39 -8.05
C ARG A 133 17.46 12.73 -8.57
N ILE A 134 16.72 13.40 -9.45
CA ILE A 134 17.12 14.69 -10.04
C ILE A 134 17.39 15.73 -8.95
N GLN A 135 16.51 15.86 -7.96
CA GLN A 135 16.69 16.75 -6.81
C GLN A 135 18.02 16.47 -6.10
N LYS A 136 18.32 15.19 -5.79
CA LYS A 136 19.54 14.81 -5.11
C LYS A 136 20.79 15.21 -5.90
N TYR A 137 20.81 14.97 -7.21
CA TYR A 137 21.95 15.34 -8.07
C TYR A 137 22.10 16.87 -8.19
N TYR A 138 21.00 17.61 -8.26
CA TYR A 138 21.02 19.07 -8.28
C TYR A 138 21.57 19.69 -6.98
N LEU A 139 21.07 19.21 -5.82
CA LEU A 139 21.53 19.67 -4.51
C LEU A 139 22.99 19.31 -4.24
N ALA A 140 23.46 18.17 -4.76
CA ALA A 140 24.87 17.79 -4.69
C ALA A 140 25.78 18.57 -5.66
N GLY A 141 25.22 19.41 -6.53
CA GLY A 141 25.97 20.16 -7.54
C GLY A 141 26.40 19.33 -8.76
N ALA A 142 25.98 18.07 -8.86
CA ALA A 142 26.26 17.23 -10.01
C ALA A 142 25.44 17.64 -11.25
N TYR A 143 24.28 18.26 -11.05
CA TYR A 143 23.49 18.90 -12.11
C TYR A 143 23.50 20.42 -12.00
N SER A 144 23.67 21.08 -13.15
CA SER A 144 23.35 22.51 -13.31
C SER A 144 21.83 22.73 -13.36
N ALA A 145 21.37 23.98 -13.20
CA ALA A 145 19.94 24.31 -13.30
C ALA A 145 19.36 23.90 -14.66
N ASN A 146 20.08 24.17 -15.75
CA ASN A 146 19.65 23.77 -17.11
C ASN A 146 19.59 22.24 -17.26
N GLN A 147 20.55 21.49 -16.69
CA GLN A 147 20.51 20.03 -16.73
C GLN A 147 19.33 19.48 -15.92
N ALA A 148 19.07 20.03 -14.74
CA ALA A 148 17.93 19.63 -13.92
C ALA A 148 16.59 19.88 -14.64
N ILE A 149 16.43 21.04 -15.31
CA ILE A 149 15.25 21.37 -16.12
C ILE A 149 15.07 20.39 -17.28
N ILE A 150 16.16 20.06 -18.02
CA ILE A 150 16.10 19.10 -19.12
C ILE A 150 15.67 17.71 -18.62
N GLU A 151 16.22 17.24 -17.50
CA GLU A 151 15.83 15.95 -16.92
C GLU A 151 14.38 15.96 -16.37
N LEU A 152 13.94 17.07 -15.77
CA LEU A 152 12.55 17.23 -15.34
C LEU A 152 11.56 17.24 -16.51
N GLY A 153 11.96 17.82 -17.64
CA GLY A 153 11.17 17.81 -18.87
C GLY A 153 10.87 16.40 -19.40
N LYS A 154 11.76 15.43 -19.15
CA LYS A 154 11.53 14.02 -19.52
C LYS A 154 10.44 13.33 -18.68
N LEU A 155 9.98 13.96 -17.59
CA LEU A 155 8.91 13.45 -16.73
C LEU A 155 7.52 14.01 -17.11
N ASP A 156 7.40 14.65 -18.27
CA ASP A 156 6.20 15.36 -18.74
C ASP A 156 5.70 16.45 -17.79
N LEU A 157 6.59 17.04 -16.99
CA LEU A 157 6.25 18.15 -16.11
C LEU A 157 6.10 19.43 -16.92
N VAL A 158 5.08 20.23 -16.62
CA VAL A 158 4.87 21.52 -17.28
C VAL A 158 5.93 22.52 -16.84
N GLY A 159 6.34 23.45 -17.70
CA GLY A 159 7.39 24.44 -17.38
C GLY A 159 7.16 25.20 -16.06
N ALA A 160 5.92 25.58 -15.76
CA ALA A 160 5.58 26.23 -14.49
C ALA A 160 5.81 25.34 -13.25
N GLU A 161 5.62 24.02 -13.38
CA GLU A 161 5.93 23.06 -12.32
C GLU A 161 7.43 22.91 -12.14
N GLN A 162 8.18 22.85 -13.25
CA GLN A 162 9.64 22.79 -13.23
C GLN A 162 10.24 24.02 -12.53
N ASP A 163 9.77 25.22 -12.90
CA ASP A 163 10.21 26.47 -12.27
C ASP A 163 9.94 26.51 -10.77
N SER A 164 8.77 26.00 -10.36
CA SER A 164 8.39 25.93 -8.94
C SER A 164 9.29 24.97 -8.16
N LEU A 165 9.61 23.81 -8.74
CA LEU A 165 10.55 22.84 -8.15
C LEU A 165 11.97 23.41 -8.06
N MET A 166 12.46 24.08 -9.12
CA MET A 166 13.78 24.68 -9.13
C MET A 166 13.92 25.77 -8.07
N LYS A 167 12.91 26.64 -7.91
CA LYS A 167 12.89 27.65 -6.83
C LYS A 167 12.98 27.02 -5.44
N LEU A 168 12.23 25.93 -5.22
CA LEU A 168 12.26 25.19 -3.96
C LEU A 168 13.66 24.61 -3.72
N TRP A 169 14.25 23.98 -4.73
CA TRP A 169 15.57 23.36 -4.60
C TRP A 169 16.71 24.36 -4.46
N ASP A 170 16.59 25.55 -5.07
CA ASP A 170 17.53 26.65 -4.86
C ASP A 170 17.50 27.11 -3.41
N SER A 171 16.31 27.23 -2.82
CA SER A 171 16.14 27.50 -1.40
C SER A 171 16.79 26.41 -0.53
N ASP A 172 16.54 25.13 -0.84
CA ASP A 172 17.15 23.99 -0.13
C ASP A 172 18.68 23.97 -0.26
N LYS A 173 19.21 24.35 -1.43
CA LYS A 173 20.64 24.41 -1.70
C LYS A 173 21.29 25.52 -0.90
N MET A 174 20.66 26.70 -0.86
CA MET A 174 21.09 27.83 -0.03
C MET A 174 21.10 27.50 1.46
N ALA A 175 20.06 26.82 1.95
CA ALA A 175 19.99 26.37 3.34
C ALA A 175 21.09 25.35 3.72
N LYS A 176 21.63 24.62 2.74
CA LYS A 176 22.68 23.61 2.93
C LYS A 176 24.11 24.10 2.68
N LEU A 177 24.32 25.36 2.29
CA LEU A 177 25.67 25.90 2.20
C LEU A 177 26.34 25.79 3.57
N LYS A 178 27.45 25.05 3.64
CA LYS A 178 28.29 24.98 4.83
C LYS A 178 28.95 26.34 5.01
N MET A 179 28.42 27.13 5.93
CA MET A 179 29.10 28.33 6.39
C MET A 179 30.11 27.94 7.48
N PRO A 180 31.28 28.60 7.51
CA PRO A 180 32.19 28.46 8.64
C PRO A 180 31.44 28.73 9.95
N SER A 181 31.65 27.89 10.95
CA SER A 181 31.17 28.11 12.30
C SER A 181 31.80 29.38 12.88
N LYS A 182 31.17 29.99 13.88
CA LYS A 182 31.72 31.15 14.58
C LYS A 182 33.16 30.90 15.08
N LYS A 183 33.47 29.70 15.54
CA LYS A 183 34.81 29.32 15.99
C LYS A 183 35.83 29.26 14.84
N GLU A 184 35.42 28.78 13.67
CA GLU A 184 36.26 28.80 12.48
C GLU A 184 36.48 30.23 11.99
N LEU A 185 35.45 31.09 12.00
CA LEU A 185 35.57 32.52 11.71
C LEU A 185 36.51 33.22 12.70
N ASP A 186 36.41 32.93 14.00
CA ASP A 186 37.32 33.47 15.02
C ASP A 186 38.76 33.09 14.69
N THR A 187 38.99 31.83 14.31
CA THR A 187 40.31 31.32 13.92
C THR A 187 40.80 31.98 12.64
N PHE A 188 39.94 32.19 11.65
CA PHE A 188 40.31 32.88 10.41
C PHE A 188 40.66 34.34 10.66
N PHE A 189 39.93 35.02 11.56
CA PHE A 189 40.21 36.40 11.91
C PHE A 189 41.48 36.52 12.75
N SER A 190 41.71 35.63 13.72
CA SER A 190 42.90 35.65 14.57
C SER A 190 44.20 35.37 13.79
N ASN A 191 44.11 34.59 12.71
CA ASN A 191 45.24 34.27 11.82
C ASN A 191 45.32 35.23 10.61
N GLU A 192 44.60 36.36 10.63
CA GLU A 192 44.59 37.38 9.56
C GLU A 192 44.18 36.85 8.16
N ILE A 193 43.49 35.70 8.09
CA ILE A 193 43.00 35.10 6.84
C ILE A 193 41.82 35.91 6.28
N ILE A 194 41.03 36.51 7.17
CA ILE A 194 39.92 37.43 6.84
C ILE A 194 40.11 38.75 7.59
N ASN A 195 39.66 39.85 6.99
CA ASN A 195 39.73 41.17 7.60
C ASN A 195 38.50 41.48 8.47
N GLU A 196 38.58 42.56 9.26
CA GLU A 196 37.51 42.95 10.18
C GLU A 196 36.16 43.21 9.47
N PRO A 197 36.09 43.92 8.31
CA PRO A 197 34.85 44.03 7.53
C PRO A 197 34.25 42.69 7.10
N GLN A 198 35.09 41.74 6.67
CA GLN A 198 34.65 40.39 6.28
C GLN A 198 34.12 39.61 7.49
N TYR A 199 34.83 39.63 8.61
CA TYR A 199 34.41 38.97 9.85
C TYR A 199 33.07 39.52 10.36
N ARG A 200 32.89 40.85 10.32
CA ARG A 200 31.61 41.52 10.64
C ARG A 200 30.48 41.06 9.73
N SER A 201 30.72 41.03 8.42
CA SER A 201 29.70 40.62 7.44
C SER A 201 29.28 39.16 7.62
N GLU A 202 30.22 38.25 7.89
CA GLU A 202 29.90 36.84 8.12
C GLU A 202 29.11 36.63 9.43
N LEU A 203 29.45 37.31 10.52
CA LEU A 203 28.67 37.22 11.76
C LEU A 203 27.30 37.88 11.67
N ASP A 204 27.16 38.95 10.89
CA ASP A 204 25.87 39.59 10.62
C ASP A 204 24.95 38.64 9.81
N LYS A 205 25.49 37.94 8.80
CA LYS A 205 24.77 36.88 8.07
C LYS A 205 24.32 35.73 8.97
N MET A 206 25.08 35.43 10.04
CA MET A 206 24.71 34.44 11.05
C MET A 206 23.73 34.98 12.11
N GLY A 207 23.34 36.26 12.04
CA GLY A 207 22.33 36.87 12.91
C GLY A 207 22.85 37.39 14.26
N TYR A 208 24.17 37.57 14.42
CA TYR A 208 24.72 38.15 15.64
C TYR A 208 24.41 39.65 15.73
N LYS A 209 23.92 40.12 16.88
CA LYS A 209 23.75 41.56 17.12
C LYS A 209 25.10 42.27 17.05
N GLY A 210 25.16 43.43 16.40
CA GLY A 210 26.40 44.19 16.20
C GLY A 210 27.21 44.43 17.48
N ILE A 211 26.56 44.66 18.62
CA ILE A 211 27.26 44.83 19.91
C ILE A 211 28.08 43.60 20.33
N TYR A 212 27.59 42.39 20.04
CA TYR A 212 28.31 41.15 20.35
C TYR A 212 29.47 40.92 19.37
N VAL A 213 29.31 41.33 18.11
CA VAL A 213 30.37 41.29 17.10
C VAL A 213 31.56 42.16 17.54
N GLU A 214 31.31 43.36 18.06
CA GLU A 214 32.37 44.24 18.61
C GLU A 214 33.12 43.58 19.77
N TRP A 215 32.40 42.92 20.68
CA TRP A 215 33.01 42.23 21.81
C TRP A 215 33.92 41.08 21.36
N TYR A 216 33.51 40.31 20.36
CA TYR A 216 34.34 39.25 19.80
C TYR A 216 35.58 39.79 19.09
N ILE A 217 35.45 40.87 18.30
CA ILE A 217 36.59 41.52 17.65
C ILE A 217 37.59 42.01 18.70
N THR A 218 37.09 42.69 19.74
CA THR A 218 37.93 43.20 20.84
C THR A 218 38.64 42.07 21.58
N LEU A 219 37.93 40.98 21.86
CA LEU A 219 38.47 39.80 22.53
C LEU A 219 39.60 39.15 21.71
N ILE A 220 39.39 38.97 20.40
CA ILE A 220 40.37 38.33 19.53
C ILE A 220 41.60 39.23 19.36
N LYS A 221 41.42 40.54 19.16
CA LYS A 221 42.53 41.50 19.06
C LYS A 221 43.40 41.54 20.31
N LYS A 222 42.79 41.54 21.50
CA LYS A 222 43.54 41.44 22.77
C LYS A 222 44.34 40.15 22.87
N GLY A 223 43.76 39.02 22.46
CA GLY A 223 44.46 37.74 22.44
C GLY A 223 45.67 37.72 21.50
N ILE A 224 45.58 38.39 20.34
CA ILE A 224 46.70 38.54 19.41
C ILE A 224 47.81 39.40 20.03
N GLU A 225 47.46 40.54 20.63
CA GLU A 225 48.42 41.44 21.29
C GLU A 225 49.16 40.79 22.46
N GLU A 226 48.52 39.85 23.17
CA GLU A 226 49.16 39.10 24.28
C GLU A 226 50.04 37.94 23.80
N SER A 227 49.94 37.53 22.54
CA SER A 227 50.68 36.39 21.97
C SER A 227 51.74 36.77 20.92
N ALA A 228 51.85 38.06 20.61
CA ALA A 228 52.92 38.68 19.81
C ALA A 228 54.08 39.17 20.68
#